data_AF-A0A1Q7Q0W5-F1
#
_entry.id   AF-A0A1Q7Q0W5-F1
#
_cell.length_a   1.000
_cell.length_b   1.000
_cell.length_c   1.000
_cell.angle_alpha   90.00
_cell.angle_beta   90.00
_cell.angle_gamma   90.00
#
_symmetry.space_group_name_H-M   'P 1'
#
loop_
_entity.id
_entity.type
_entity.pdbx_description
1 polymer ?
#
loop_
_entity_poly.entity_id
_entity_poly.type
_entity_poly.pdbx_seq_one_letter_code
_entity_poly.pdbx_strand_id
1 'polypeptide(L)'
;MKRALLLAVALIAAAPARAQQSAEDRFRSLPPEKQAELRQRFRELQSLPPGERAELRRNLDRLDSMPQGERDAVMDNYRRFQRMSPDERQQILRQWQEFRRLPPEKRAELRRLLRGVMDADPSERKQLLQNMGRWEQMTPEQREEMRQRFRDRREQRREERQERREEQKERRQERRQERRQERRGG
;
A
#
# COMPACT_ATOMS: atom_id res chain seq x y z
N MET A 1 23.58 3.58 -5.76
CA MET A 1 22.96 2.27 -5.47
C MET A 1 22.48 1.65 -6.77
N LYS A 2 23.34 0.85 -7.40
CA LYS A 2 23.23 0.45 -8.81
C LYS A 2 22.71 -1.00 -8.90
N ARG A 3 21.52 -1.18 -9.49
CA ARG A 3 21.09 -2.34 -10.31
C ARG A 3 21.29 -3.78 -9.77
N ALA A 4 21.18 -4.04 -8.47
CA ALA A 4 21.33 -5.41 -7.93
C ALA A 4 20.08 -6.31 -8.05
N LEU A 5 18.93 -5.82 -8.55
CA LEU A 5 17.70 -6.62 -8.66
C LEU A 5 17.54 -7.35 -10.01
N LEU A 6 18.64 -7.75 -10.65
CA LEU A 6 18.59 -8.45 -11.95
C LEU A 6 19.05 -9.91 -11.91
N LEU A 7 19.24 -10.51 -10.73
CA LEU A 7 19.87 -11.83 -10.64
C LEU A 7 19.01 -13.00 -10.15
N ALA A 8 17.68 -12.88 -10.12
CA ALA A 8 16.82 -14.05 -9.86
C ALA A 8 15.82 -14.40 -10.96
N VAL A 9 15.72 -13.62 -12.04
CA VAL A 9 14.71 -13.88 -13.10
C VAL A 9 15.33 -14.29 -14.43
N ALA A 10 16.66 -14.17 -14.59
CA ALA A 10 17.32 -14.52 -15.84
C ALA A 10 17.56 -16.04 -16.05
N LEU A 11 16.83 -16.91 -15.33
CA LEU A 11 16.91 -18.38 -15.52
C LEU A 11 15.55 -19.10 -15.48
N ILE A 12 14.41 -18.40 -15.57
CA ILE A 12 13.09 -19.06 -15.64
C ILE A 12 12.21 -18.37 -16.69
N ALA A 13 12.56 -18.52 -17.97
CA ALA A 13 11.61 -18.37 -19.09
C ALA A 13 12.20 -18.93 -20.39
N ALA A 14 12.03 -20.25 -20.62
CA ALA A 14 11.77 -20.85 -21.93
C ALA A 14 11.71 -22.38 -21.86
N ALA A 15 10.47 -22.91 -21.90
CA ALA A 15 10.05 -24.27 -22.29
C ALA A 15 10.46 -25.48 -21.41
N PRO A 16 9.57 -26.49 -21.25
CA PRO A 16 9.82 -27.68 -20.42
C PRO A 16 10.93 -28.62 -20.96
N ALA A 17 11.52 -28.32 -22.13
CA ALA A 17 12.70 -29.04 -22.65
C ALA A 17 14.04 -28.59 -22.03
N ARG A 18 14.07 -27.53 -21.21
CA ARG A 18 15.27 -27.01 -20.53
C ARG A 18 15.51 -27.55 -19.11
N ALA A 19 14.76 -28.55 -18.68
CA ALA A 19 14.81 -29.07 -17.31
C ALA A 19 16.10 -29.86 -16.98
N GLN A 20 16.94 -30.22 -17.96
CA GLN A 20 18.13 -31.07 -17.76
C GLN A 20 19.48 -30.34 -17.81
N GLN A 21 19.55 -29.08 -18.26
CA GLN A 21 20.82 -28.36 -18.34
C GLN A 21 21.21 -27.79 -16.97
N SER A 22 22.45 -28.05 -16.55
CA SER A 22 22.99 -27.43 -15.33
C SER A 22 23.00 -25.90 -15.46
N ALA A 23 23.10 -25.18 -14.34
CA ALA A 23 23.27 -23.72 -14.39
C ALA A 23 24.56 -23.33 -15.14
N GLU A 24 25.58 -24.20 -15.07
CA GLU A 24 26.85 -24.02 -15.77
C GLU A 24 26.71 -24.18 -17.29
N ASP A 25 26.00 -25.20 -17.77
CA ASP A 25 25.74 -25.39 -19.19
C ASP A 25 24.96 -24.21 -19.77
N ARG A 26 23.96 -23.74 -19.02
CA ARG A 26 23.18 -22.54 -19.38
C ARG A 26 24.07 -21.31 -19.45
N PHE A 27 24.96 -21.10 -18.50
CA PHE A 27 25.91 -19.99 -18.53
C PHE A 27 26.87 -20.05 -19.73
N ARG A 28 27.45 -21.23 -20.01
CA ARG A 28 28.37 -21.46 -21.13
C ARG A 28 27.69 -21.25 -22.49
N SER A 29 26.39 -21.51 -22.58
CA SER A 29 25.59 -21.29 -23.80
C SER A 29 25.26 -19.82 -24.10
N LEU A 30 25.53 -18.89 -23.17
CA LEU A 30 25.26 -17.47 -23.38
C LEU A 30 26.32 -16.82 -24.28
N PRO A 31 25.96 -15.76 -25.03
CA PRO A 31 26.95 -14.94 -25.74
C PRO A 31 28.04 -14.42 -24.78
N PRO A 32 29.30 -14.27 -25.24
CA PRO A 32 30.42 -13.83 -24.40
C PRO A 32 30.13 -12.52 -23.64
N GLU A 33 29.42 -11.58 -24.25
CA GLU A 33 29.05 -10.30 -23.65
C GLU A 33 28.10 -10.51 -22.46
N LYS A 34 27.16 -11.46 -22.59
CA LYS A 34 26.24 -11.83 -21.51
C LYS A 34 26.94 -12.58 -20.40
N GLN A 35 27.90 -13.45 -20.74
CA GLN A 35 28.75 -14.10 -19.74
C GLN A 35 29.56 -13.08 -18.94
N ALA A 36 30.16 -12.09 -19.61
CA ALA A 36 30.91 -11.02 -18.96
C ALA A 36 30.02 -10.15 -18.05
N GLU A 37 28.83 -9.77 -18.53
CA GLU A 37 27.82 -9.03 -17.75
C GLU A 37 27.44 -9.79 -16.47
N LEU A 38 27.16 -11.10 -16.57
CA LEU A 38 26.80 -11.93 -15.42
C LEU A 38 27.97 -12.10 -14.45
N ARG A 39 29.20 -12.31 -14.92
CA ARG A 39 30.40 -12.37 -14.07
C ARG A 39 30.60 -11.07 -13.29
N GLN A 40 30.41 -9.92 -13.95
CA GLN A 40 30.50 -8.63 -13.29
C GLN A 40 29.45 -8.48 -12.20
N ARG A 41 28.18 -8.78 -12.50
CA ARG A 41 27.10 -8.71 -11.50
C ARG A 41 27.31 -9.66 -10.34
N PHE A 42 27.86 -10.85 -10.60
CA PHE A 42 28.20 -11.79 -9.55
C PHE A 42 29.27 -11.22 -8.60
N ARG A 43 30.31 -10.56 -9.14
CA ARG A 43 31.30 -9.85 -8.31
C ARG A 43 30.67 -8.71 -7.50
N GLU A 44 29.79 -7.92 -8.11
CA GLU A 44 29.04 -6.87 -7.40
C GLU A 44 28.22 -7.47 -6.24
N LEU A 45 27.52 -8.58 -6.48
CA LEU A 45 26.77 -9.29 -5.45
C LEU A 45 27.68 -9.83 -4.33
N GLN A 46 28.86 -10.37 -4.66
CA GLN A 46 29.83 -10.86 -3.68
C GLN A 46 30.42 -9.72 -2.83
N SER A 47 30.51 -8.51 -3.39
CA SER A 47 30.98 -7.32 -2.68
C SER A 47 29.95 -6.69 -1.73
N LEU A 48 28.69 -7.15 -1.74
CA LEU A 48 27.68 -6.61 -0.83
C LEU A 48 28.01 -6.95 0.63
N PRO A 49 27.73 -6.03 1.58
CA PRO A 49 27.81 -6.33 3.00
C PRO A 49 26.99 -7.58 3.37
N PRO A 50 27.44 -8.41 4.35
CA PRO A 50 26.75 -9.64 4.71
C PRO A 50 25.25 -9.46 5.01
N GLY A 51 24.89 -8.35 5.67
CA GLY A 51 23.50 -8.00 5.96
C GLY A 51 22.66 -7.73 4.71
N GLU A 52 23.20 -7.01 3.73
CA GLU A 52 22.52 -6.73 2.46
C GLU A 52 22.37 -8.00 1.63
N ARG A 53 23.40 -8.85 1.59
CA ARG A 53 23.35 -10.14 0.91
C ARG A 53 22.28 -11.06 1.53
N ALA A 54 22.17 -11.07 2.85
CA ALA A 54 21.13 -11.82 3.55
C ALA A 54 19.72 -11.26 3.29
N GLU A 55 19.56 -9.93 3.21
CA GLU A 55 18.28 -9.30 2.83
C GLU A 55 17.89 -9.67 1.40
N LEU A 56 18.84 -9.64 0.46
CA LEU A 56 18.59 -10.06 -0.92
C LEU A 56 18.13 -11.52 -0.97
N ARG A 57 18.85 -12.43 -0.30
CA ARG A 57 18.48 -13.85 -0.22
C ARG A 57 17.03 -14.03 0.23
N ARG A 58 16.64 -13.39 1.35
CA ARG A 58 15.26 -13.44 1.88
C ARG A 58 14.23 -12.91 0.89
N ASN A 59 14.55 -11.84 0.15
CA ASN A 59 13.64 -11.30 -0.85
C ASN A 59 13.47 -12.24 -2.04
N LEU A 60 14.53 -12.95 -2.45
CA LEU A 60 14.46 -13.97 -3.49
C LEU A 60 13.63 -15.17 -3.05
N ASP A 61 13.90 -15.71 -1.85
CA ASP A 61 13.13 -16.83 -1.30
C ASP A 61 11.63 -16.48 -1.19
N ARG A 62 11.32 -15.23 -0.83
CA ARG A 62 9.93 -14.74 -0.82
C ARG A 62 9.33 -14.71 -2.23
N LEU A 63 10.06 -14.21 -3.21
CA LEU A 63 9.57 -14.15 -4.59
C LEU A 63 9.33 -15.55 -5.17
N ASP A 64 10.23 -16.49 -4.87
CA ASP A 64 10.16 -17.89 -5.32
C ASP A 64 9.04 -18.68 -4.64
N SER A 65 8.59 -18.25 -3.46
CA SER A 65 7.44 -18.84 -2.76
C SER A 65 6.10 -18.17 -3.10
N MET A 66 6.09 -17.04 -3.82
CA MET A 66 4.85 -16.39 -4.25
C MET A 66 4.09 -17.23 -5.29
N PRO A 67 2.74 -17.27 -5.23
CA PRO A 67 1.90 -17.74 -6.32
C PRO A 67 2.23 -17.03 -7.63
N GLN A 68 2.03 -17.73 -8.76
CA GLN A 68 2.44 -17.22 -10.08
C GLN A 68 1.86 -15.82 -10.38
N GLY A 69 0.57 -15.60 -10.13
CA GLY A 69 -0.07 -14.30 -10.38
C GLY A 69 0.49 -13.16 -9.53
N GLU A 70 0.86 -13.43 -8.27
CA GLU A 70 1.51 -12.42 -7.41
C GLU A 70 2.93 -12.12 -7.90
N ARG A 71 3.67 -13.17 -8.29
CA ARG A 71 5.01 -13.01 -8.87
C ARG A 71 4.95 -12.16 -10.14
N ASP A 72 3.98 -12.42 -11.02
CA ASP A 72 3.80 -11.66 -12.25
C ASP A 72 3.50 -10.19 -11.98
N ALA A 73 2.66 -9.89 -10.98
CA ALA A 73 2.40 -8.51 -10.55
C ALA A 73 3.66 -7.80 -10.03
N VAL A 74 4.51 -8.50 -9.26
CA VAL A 74 5.81 -7.96 -8.80
C VAL A 74 6.71 -7.67 -10.00
N MET A 75 6.79 -8.58 -10.97
CA MET A 75 7.60 -8.41 -12.17
C MET A 75 7.10 -7.28 -13.07
N ASP A 76 5.78 -7.12 -13.21
CA ASP A 76 5.17 -6.01 -13.92
C ASP A 76 5.52 -4.67 -13.28
N ASN A 77 5.40 -4.57 -11.96
CA ASN A 77 5.77 -3.37 -11.21
C ASN A 77 7.26 -3.04 -11.37
N TYR A 78 8.11 -4.06 -11.33
CA TYR A 78 9.54 -3.90 -11.59
C TYR A 78 9.82 -3.39 -13.02
N ARG A 79 9.16 -3.97 -14.04
CA ARG A 79 9.28 -3.51 -15.43
C ARG A 79 8.80 -2.07 -15.60
N ARG A 80 7.72 -1.67 -14.93
CA ARG A 80 7.25 -0.26 -14.91
C ARG A 80 8.29 0.65 -14.28
N PHE A 81 8.83 0.29 -13.12
CA PHE A 81 9.90 1.03 -12.46
C PHE A 81 11.16 1.17 -13.34
N GLN A 82 11.53 0.13 -14.07
CA GLN A 82 12.64 0.15 -15.02
C GLN A 82 12.40 1.00 -16.28
N ARG A 83 11.17 1.44 -16.54
CA ARG A 83 10.84 2.34 -17.66
C ARG A 83 10.70 3.80 -17.25
N MET A 84 10.57 4.08 -15.95
CA MET A 84 10.52 5.43 -15.40
C MET A 84 11.81 6.21 -15.69
N SER A 85 11.72 7.53 -15.75
CA SER A 85 12.86 8.44 -15.84
C SER A 85 13.77 8.31 -14.60
N PRO A 86 15.05 8.72 -14.70
CA PRO A 86 15.95 8.71 -13.54
C PRO A 86 15.38 9.45 -12.33
N ASP A 87 14.72 10.60 -12.54
CA ASP A 87 14.20 11.45 -11.46
C ASP A 87 13.01 10.81 -10.74
N GLU A 88 12.07 10.22 -11.50
CA GLU A 88 10.94 9.46 -10.93
C GLU A 88 11.45 8.29 -10.08
N ARG A 89 12.45 7.55 -10.59
CA ARG A 89 13.05 6.45 -9.82
C ARG A 89 13.70 6.95 -8.55
N GLN A 90 14.45 8.05 -8.61
CA GLN A 90 15.07 8.63 -7.42
C GLN A 90 14.01 9.08 -6.41
N GLN A 91 12.91 9.65 -6.87
CA GLN A 91 11.79 10.03 -6.00
C GLN A 91 11.18 8.82 -5.28
N ILE A 92 10.91 7.74 -6.00
CA ILE A 92 10.39 6.49 -5.41
C ILE A 92 11.38 5.90 -4.41
N LEU A 93 12.68 5.86 -4.75
CA LEU A 93 13.71 5.34 -3.86
C LEU A 93 13.85 6.16 -2.57
N ARG A 94 13.74 7.50 -2.66
CA ARG A 94 13.70 8.37 -1.47
C ARG A 94 12.49 8.08 -0.60
N GLN A 95 11.29 8.04 -1.18
CA GLN A 95 10.06 7.71 -0.45
C GLN A 95 10.14 6.34 0.22
N TRP A 96 10.71 5.35 -0.48
CA TRP A 96 10.94 4.01 0.08
C TRP A 96 11.91 4.04 1.27
N GLN A 97 12.98 4.83 1.19
CA GLN A 97 13.93 4.99 2.28
C GLN A 97 13.29 5.63 3.51
N GLU A 98 12.50 6.70 3.33
CA GLU A 98 11.72 7.32 4.41
C GLU A 98 10.74 6.33 5.02
N PHE A 99 9.99 5.60 4.19
CA PHE A 99 9.09 4.56 4.67
C PHE A 99 9.82 3.48 5.48
N ARG A 100 11.03 3.06 5.07
CA ARG A 100 11.82 2.06 5.81
C ARG A 100 12.31 2.56 7.17
N ARG A 101 12.54 3.87 7.33
CA ARG A 101 12.96 4.51 8.59
C ARG A 101 11.85 4.61 9.62
N LEU A 102 10.59 4.51 9.20
CA LEU A 102 9.46 4.54 10.11
C LEU A 102 9.48 3.36 11.09
N PRO A 103 9.02 3.55 12.35
CA PRO A 103 8.78 2.46 13.29
C PRO A 103 7.94 1.33 12.69
N PRO A 104 8.17 0.06 13.06
CA PRO A 104 7.46 -1.08 12.49
C PRO A 104 5.93 -0.95 12.57
N GLU A 105 5.40 -0.40 13.65
CA GLU A 105 3.96 -0.17 13.89
C GLU A 105 3.42 0.83 12.88
N LYS A 106 4.14 1.93 12.63
CA LYS A 106 3.76 2.95 11.64
C LYS A 106 3.80 2.42 10.22
N ARG A 107 4.78 1.58 9.89
CA ARG A 107 4.82 0.89 8.59
C ARG A 107 3.63 -0.05 8.43
N ALA A 108 3.27 -0.80 9.47
CA ALA A 108 2.12 -1.70 9.45
C ALA A 108 0.79 -0.92 9.28
N GLU A 109 0.65 0.20 9.99
CA GLU A 109 -0.50 1.11 9.86
C GLU A 109 -0.65 1.62 8.43
N LEU A 110 0.41 2.16 7.83
CA LEU A 110 0.38 2.65 6.45
C LEU A 110 0.06 1.55 5.43
N ARG A 111 0.61 0.34 5.60
CA ARG A 111 0.28 -0.80 4.74
C ARG A 111 -1.19 -1.18 4.84
N ARG A 112 -1.76 -1.15 6.04
CA ARG A 112 -3.19 -1.44 6.26
C ARG A 112 -4.07 -0.40 5.57
N LEU A 113 -3.73 0.88 5.71
CA LEU A 113 -4.45 1.97 5.05
C LEU A 113 -4.39 1.84 3.52
N LEU A 114 -3.21 1.60 2.97
CA LEU A 114 -3.03 1.42 1.53
C LEU A 114 -3.79 0.20 1.00
N ARG A 115 -3.77 -0.92 1.75
CA ARG A 115 -4.55 -2.11 1.42
C ARG A 115 -6.04 -1.78 1.35
N GLY A 116 -6.58 -1.05 2.32
CA GLY A 116 -7.98 -0.60 2.30
C GLY A 116 -8.33 0.20 1.03
N VAL A 117 -7.43 1.09 0.58
CA VAL A 117 -7.62 1.82 -0.69
C VAL A 117 -7.58 0.88 -1.89
N MET A 118 -6.66 -0.09 -1.90
CA MET A 118 -6.48 -1.03 -3.01
C MET A 118 -7.54 -2.14 -3.08
N ASP A 119 -8.27 -2.37 -2.00
CA ASP A 119 -9.36 -3.35 -1.92
C ASP A 119 -10.73 -2.68 -2.16
N ALA A 120 -10.82 -1.35 -2.04
CA ALA A 120 -12.05 -0.60 -2.30
C ALA A 120 -12.54 -0.74 -3.75
N ASP A 121 -13.86 -0.66 -3.94
CA ASP A 121 -14.49 -0.64 -5.28
C ASP A 121 -13.88 0.48 -6.15
N PRO A 122 -13.79 0.33 -7.49
CA PRO A 122 -13.15 1.33 -8.34
C PRO A 122 -13.67 2.76 -8.16
N SER A 123 -14.97 2.94 -7.91
CA SER A 123 -15.57 4.25 -7.69
C SER A 123 -15.11 4.89 -6.38
N GLU A 124 -15.17 4.12 -5.29
CA GLU A 124 -14.73 4.53 -3.96
C GLU A 124 -13.22 4.79 -3.94
N ARG A 125 -12.42 3.89 -4.53
CA ARG A 125 -10.97 4.05 -4.66
C ARG A 125 -10.61 5.36 -5.37
N LYS A 126 -11.28 5.67 -6.48
CA LYS A 126 -11.07 6.93 -7.20
C LYS A 126 -11.36 8.14 -6.30
N GLN A 127 -12.45 8.09 -5.52
CA GLN A 127 -12.78 9.17 -4.59
C GLN A 127 -11.76 9.30 -3.46
N LEU A 128 -11.29 8.19 -2.89
CA LEU A 128 -10.25 8.17 -1.86
C LEU A 128 -8.95 8.79 -2.38
N LEU A 129 -8.49 8.39 -3.57
CA LEU A 129 -7.29 8.93 -4.19
C LEU A 129 -7.42 10.44 -4.49
N GLN A 130 -8.59 10.88 -4.95
CA GLN A 130 -8.85 12.32 -5.15
C GLN A 130 -8.85 13.10 -3.83
N ASN A 131 -9.44 12.54 -2.77
CA ASN A 131 -9.41 13.15 -1.44
C ASN A 131 -7.97 13.28 -0.94
N MET A 132 -7.17 12.23 -1.08
CA MET A 132 -5.75 12.24 -0.70
C MET A 132 -4.96 13.29 -1.48
N GLY A 133 -5.14 13.35 -2.81
CA GLY A 133 -4.46 14.34 -3.65
C GLY A 133 -4.84 15.78 -3.30
N ARG A 134 -6.13 16.05 -3.03
CA ARG A 134 -6.57 17.36 -2.49
C ARG A 134 -5.90 17.67 -1.17
N TRP A 135 -5.79 16.68 -0.28
CA TRP A 135 -5.22 16.87 1.05
C TRP A 135 -3.73 17.18 1.02
N GLU A 136 -2.99 16.53 0.12
CA GLU A 136 -1.57 16.80 -0.13
C GLU A 136 -1.33 18.25 -0.58
N GLN A 137 -2.24 18.81 -1.39
CA GLN A 137 -2.15 20.18 -1.92
C GLN A 137 -2.57 21.28 -0.91
N MET A 138 -3.21 20.92 0.20
CA MET A 138 -3.66 21.91 1.19
C MET A 138 -2.52 22.38 2.11
N THR A 139 -2.55 23.67 2.46
CA THR A 139 -1.66 24.25 3.49
C THR A 139 -2.03 23.74 4.89
N PRO A 140 -1.12 23.83 5.88
CA PRO A 140 -1.44 23.46 7.26
C PRO A 140 -2.70 24.15 7.81
N GLU A 141 -2.91 25.42 7.47
CA GLU A 141 -4.06 26.23 7.90
C GLU A 141 -5.35 25.74 7.25
N GLN A 142 -5.35 25.51 5.93
CA GLN A 142 -6.49 24.93 5.21
C GLN A 142 -6.86 23.56 5.77
N ARG A 143 -5.84 22.77 6.14
CA ARG A 143 -6.06 21.47 6.78
C ARG A 143 -6.70 21.61 8.16
N GLU A 144 -6.26 22.58 8.96
CA GLU A 144 -6.85 22.83 10.27
C GLU A 144 -8.28 23.33 10.18
N GLU A 145 -8.55 24.26 9.26
CA GLU A 145 -9.90 24.75 9.00
C GLU A 145 -10.86 23.61 8.61
N MET A 146 -10.43 22.74 7.70
CA MET A 146 -11.23 21.58 7.31
C MET A 146 -11.46 20.63 8.50
N ARG A 147 -10.45 20.40 9.34
CA ARG A 147 -10.61 19.61 10.58
C ARG A 147 -11.62 20.26 11.52
N GLN A 148 -11.58 21.59 11.68
CA GLN A 148 -12.53 22.33 12.51
C GLN A 148 -13.96 22.19 11.96
N ARG A 149 -14.17 22.42 10.66
CA ARG A 149 -15.48 22.24 10.01
C ARG A 149 -16.04 20.83 10.21
N PHE A 150 -15.19 19.80 10.19
CA PHE A 150 -15.61 18.42 10.49
C PHE A 150 -15.99 18.22 11.97
N ARG A 151 -15.26 18.86 12.91
CA ARG A 151 -15.59 18.84 14.34
C ARG A 151 -16.93 19.51 14.61
N ASP A 152 -17.13 20.73 14.10
CA ASP A 152 -18.36 21.51 14.30
C ASP A 152 -19.58 20.76 13.75
N ARG A 153 -19.47 20.22 12.52
CA ARG A 153 -20.56 19.43 11.92
C ARG A 153 -20.86 18.15 12.71
N ARG A 154 -19.87 17.58 13.39
CA ARG A 154 -20.08 16.39 14.23
C ARG A 154 -20.79 16.77 15.53
N GLU A 155 -20.49 17.93 16.09
CA GLU A 155 -21.13 18.48 17.29
C GLU A 155 -22.59 18.88 17.03
N GLN A 156 -22.85 19.63 15.96
CA GLN A 156 -24.22 19.95 15.52
C GLN A 156 -25.07 18.69 15.38
N ARG A 157 -24.54 17.64 14.73
CA ARG A 157 -25.24 16.36 14.60
C ARG A 157 -25.44 15.60 15.91
N ARG A 158 -24.65 15.88 16.95
CA ARG A 158 -24.86 15.33 18.29
C ARG A 158 -25.97 16.09 18.99
N GLU A 159 -25.96 17.42 18.93
CA GLU A 159 -26.98 18.31 19.49
C GLU A 159 -28.35 18.00 18.90
N GLU A 160 -28.49 17.98 17.56
CA GLU A 160 -29.75 17.62 16.91
C GLU A 160 -30.25 16.23 17.33
N ARG A 161 -29.35 15.27 17.58
CA ARG A 161 -29.74 13.93 18.08
C ARG A 161 -30.22 13.99 19.51
N GLN A 162 -29.67 14.87 20.33
CA GLN A 162 -30.10 15.06 21.70
C GLN A 162 -31.47 15.74 21.75
N GLU A 163 -31.66 16.81 20.99
CA GLU A 163 -32.96 17.50 20.85
C GLU A 163 -34.05 16.52 20.38
N ARG A 164 -33.80 15.75 19.32
CA ARG A 164 -34.73 14.71 18.84
C ARG A 164 -35.06 13.67 19.92
N ARG A 165 -34.13 13.37 20.83
CA ARG A 165 -34.36 12.44 21.95
C ARG A 165 -35.20 13.07 23.05
N GLU A 166 -35.00 14.35 23.34
CA GLU A 166 -35.75 15.11 24.34
C GLU A 166 -37.19 15.31 23.88
N GLU A 167 -37.40 15.75 22.63
CA GLU A 167 -38.72 15.88 22.02
C GLU A 167 -39.49 14.55 22.05
N GLN A 168 -38.82 13.43 21.72
CA GLN A 168 -39.45 12.12 21.81
C GLN A 168 -39.83 11.72 23.24
N LYS A 169 -39.05 12.13 24.25
CA LYS A 169 -39.39 11.87 25.67
C LYS A 169 -40.60 12.69 26.09
N GLU A 170 -40.66 13.96 25.73
CA GLU A 170 -41.80 14.84 26.04
C GLU A 170 -43.08 14.32 25.41
N ARG A 171 -43.07 14.03 24.10
CA ARG A 171 -44.20 13.41 23.40
C ARG A 171 -44.65 12.09 24.04
N ARG A 172 -43.74 11.32 24.62
CA ARG A 172 -44.08 10.09 25.37
C ARG A 172 -44.72 10.40 26.73
N GLN A 173 -44.30 11.47 27.40
CA GLN A 173 -44.89 11.92 28.66
C GLN A 173 -46.29 12.49 28.45
N GLU A 174 -46.49 13.34 27.45
CA GLU A 174 -47.80 13.88 27.07
C GLU A 174 -48.81 12.76 26.81
N ARG A 175 -48.46 11.82 25.93
CA ARG A 175 -49.29 10.63 25.66
C ARG A 175 -49.56 9.75 26.89
N ARG A 176 -48.72 9.82 27.93
CA ARG A 176 -48.97 9.12 29.21
C ARG A 176 -49.93 9.92 30.09
N GLN A 177 -49.84 11.25 30.06
CA GLN A 177 -50.74 12.13 30.80
C GLN A 177 -52.15 12.12 30.20
N GLU A 178 -52.29 12.21 28.88
CA GLU A 178 -53.57 12.10 28.17
C GLU A 178 -54.31 10.81 28.56
N ARG A 179 -53.63 9.65 28.43
CA ARG A 179 -54.18 8.35 28.85
C ARG A 179 -54.58 8.27 30.33
N ARG A 180 -53.92 9.03 31.21
CA ARG A 180 -54.28 9.10 32.64
C ARG A 180 -55.52 9.96 32.86
N GLN A 181 -55.68 11.04 32.10
CA GLN A 181 -56.85 11.91 32.17
C GLN A 181 -58.09 11.20 31.62
N GLU A 182 -57.97 10.51 30.48
CA GLU A 182 -59.05 9.68 29.90
C GLU A 182 -59.57 8.62 30.90
N ARG A 183 -58.67 7.97 31.65
CA ARG A 183 -59.03 6.97 32.67
C ARG A 183 -59.66 7.54 33.95
N ARG A 184 -59.57 8.84 34.20
CA ARG A 184 -60.16 9.49 35.38
C ARG A 184 -61.51 10.16 35.08
N GLY A 185 -61.81 10.41 33.82
CA GLY A 185 -63.03 11.10 33.37
C GLY A 185 -64.13 10.19 32.84
N GLY A 186 -63.91 8.86 32.80
CA GLY A 186 -64.92 7.85 32.47
C GLY A 186 -65.04 6.83 33.59
#